data_AF-A0A926TKJ0-F1
#
_entry.id   AF-A0A926TKJ0-F1
#
_cell.length_a   1.000
_cell.length_b   1.000
_cell.length_c   1.000
_cell.angle_alpha   90.00
_cell.angle_beta   90.00
_cell.angle_gamma   90.00
#
_symmetry.space_group_name_H-M   'P 1'
#
loop_
_entity.id
_entity.type
_entity.pdbx_description
1 polymer ?
#
loop_
_entity_poly.entity_id
_entity_poly.type
_entity_poly.pdbx_seq_one_letter_code
_entity_poly.pdbx_strand_id
1 'polypeptide(L)'
;MNNVTPDDFTAIAADLSPYSTDPEPVELDTETSSPDLLDLPSLTQLLARELRSEINPPGGNVEPLAGRIAAEVDRICQKSGRIQASDQGRTWQLSLARHRLQKCLTYYQLGSRRGRTELHSTLGSMIYRHIAPSRMQLGFQARYTLIEDFLQGFYTESLKAFRRENELPDTYQPRTRLELAEYMAFTEQYAKRRITLPGGQSQQLIVLRSQRFGQRQPLEVAIDIEQALESPKGEDAEAHNRSPIAQQVREQMVAHAVDSSEAVLRDRVVSELIGYLESQGQTDCVNYLTLKLQDLSAPEIDEILGLTPRQRDYLQQRFKYHVEKFTLSHNWKLVHQWLGADLDQNLGLSAQEWQRFLDKLTPEQHRLLELKQAQATDDAIVRELKCTSKQLQKRWEALLDLARQTRNQN
;
A
#
# COMPACT_ATOMS: atom_id res chain seq x y z
N MET A 1 16.70 12.56 -24.83
CA MET A 1 16.72 11.09 -24.72
C MET A 1 17.79 10.70 -23.72
N ASN A 2 17.34 10.38 -22.51
CA ASN A 2 17.85 9.35 -21.61
C ASN A 2 16.95 9.42 -20.38
N ASN A 3 15.91 8.58 -20.39
CA ASN A 3 14.96 8.43 -19.29
C ASN A 3 15.66 7.74 -18.13
N VAL A 4 15.92 8.46 -17.05
CA VAL A 4 16.22 7.86 -15.75
C VAL A 4 14.89 7.45 -15.14
N THR A 5 14.70 6.16 -14.93
CA THR A 5 13.50 5.56 -14.34
C THR A 5 13.46 5.77 -12.82
N PRO A 6 12.27 5.70 -12.18
CA PRO A 6 12.08 6.08 -10.77
C PRO A 6 12.74 5.16 -9.73
N ASP A 7 13.26 4.00 -10.14
CA ASP A 7 13.77 2.96 -9.22
C ASP A 7 15.19 3.21 -8.70
N ASP A 8 15.96 4.11 -9.31
CA ASP A 8 17.36 4.37 -8.93
C ASP A 8 17.54 5.16 -7.61
N PHE A 9 16.47 5.79 -7.10
CA PHE A 9 16.57 6.64 -5.90
C PHE A 9 16.51 5.86 -4.57
N THR A 10 16.08 4.59 -4.60
CA THR A 10 15.99 3.76 -3.40
C THR A 10 17.32 3.12 -3.00
N ALA A 11 18.30 3.12 -3.91
CA ALA A 11 19.62 2.52 -3.69
C ALA A 11 20.61 3.42 -2.94
N ILE A 12 20.36 4.73 -2.85
CA ILE A 12 21.35 5.73 -2.40
C ILE A 12 21.40 5.87 -0.86
N ALA A 13 20.45 5.28 -0.13
CA ALA A 13 20.41 5.36 1.35
C ALA A 13 21.14 4.22 2.08
N ALA A 14 21.85 3.33 1.38
CA ALA A 14 22.31 2.06 1.94
C ALA A 14 23.77 2.02 2.42
N ASP A 15 24.58 3.06 2.23
CA ASP A 15 26.03 2.96 2.52
C ASP A 15 26.52 4.06 3.46
N LEU A 16 26.49 3.75 4.75
CA LEU A 16 27.20 4.47 5.81
C LEU A 16 27.74 3.43 6.81
N SER A 17 29.04 3.14 6.76
CA SER A 17 29.79 2.57 7.89
C SER A 17 31.24 3.10 7.89
N PRO A 18 31.88 3.35 9.06
CA PRO A 18 33.22 3.94 9.18
C PRO A 18 34.34 2.93 9.55
N TYR A 19 35.61 3.37 9.40
CA TYR A 19 36.92 2.77 9.77
C TYR A 19 37.45 1.62 8.89
N SER A 20 38.76 1.44 8.60
CA SER A 20 39.99 2.24 8.43
C SER A 20 41.13 1.22 8.38
N THR A 21 42.08 1.36 7.45
CA THR A 21 43.48 0.90 7.62
C THR A 21 44.35 1.61 6.57
N ASP A 22 45.30 2.43 7.04
CA ASP A 22 46.36 3.05 6.23
C ASP A 22 47.38 2.00 5.74
N PRO A 23 48.08 2.28 4.62
CA PRO A 23 49.44 2.81 4.77
C PRO A 23 49.80 4.00 3.86
N GLU A 24 50.83 4.71 4.33
CA GLU A 24 51.64 5.87 3.86
C GLU A 24 51.83 6.20 2.36
N PRO A 25 52.32 7.43 2.04
CA PRO A 25 51.73 8.29 1.03
C PRO A 25 52.42 8.19 -0.33
N VAL A 26 51.62 8.23 -1.39
CA VAL A 26 52.07 8.59 -2.73
C VAL A 26 51.48 9.96 -3.03
N GLU A 27 52.32 10.98 -3.06
CA GLU A 27 51.98 12.31 -3.54
C GLU A 27 51.56 12.20 -5.01
N LEU A 28 50.26 12.30 -5.26
CA LEU A 28 49.69 12.56 -6.57
C LEU A 28 48.81 13.79 -6.43
N ASP A 29 49.33 14.93 -6.88
CA ASP A 29 48.58 16.16 -7.09
C ASP A 29 47.39 15.88 -8.01
N THR A 30 46.24 15.63 -7.39
CA THR A 30 44.94 15.65 -8.05
C THR A 30 44.20 16.82 -7.44
N GLU A 31 44.17 17.93 -8.18
CA GLU A 31 43.26 19.04 -7.93
C GLU A 31 41.85 18.45 -7.78
N THR A 32 41.39 18.34 -6.54
CA THR A 32 40.07 17.80 -6.23
C THR A 32 39.09 18.90 -6.58
N SER A 33 38.59 18.89 -7.81
CA SER A 33 37.52 19.78 -8.25
C SER A 33 36.34 19.56 -7.31
N SER A 34 36.10 20.53 -6.43
CA SER A 34 34.92 20.52 -5.57
C SER A 34 33.68 20.35 -6.45
N PRO A 35 32.73 19.47 -6.09
CA PRO A 35 31.57 19.25 -6.94
C PRO A 35 30.84 20.59 -7.15
N ASP A 36 30.50 20.91 -8.40
CA ASP A 36 29.66 22.07 -8.74
C ASP A 36 28.32 21.88 -8.03
N LEU A 37 28.13 22.47 -6.85
CA LEU A 37 26.92 22.44 -6.05
C LEU A 37 26.44 23.87 -5.85
N LEU A 38 25.14 24.07 -5.86
CA LEU A 38 24.57 25.34 -5.44
C LEU A 38 24.78 25.51 -3.94
N ASP A 39 25.13 26.73 -3.54
CA ASP A 39 25.18 27.12 -2.14
C ASP A 39 23.78 27.08 -1.52
N LEU A 40 23.74 26.82 -0.21
CA LEU A 40 22.50 26.65 0.55
C LEU A 40 21.50 27.81 0.37
N PRO A 41 21.91 29.09 0.38
CA PRO A 41 21.01 30.21 0.11
C PRO A 41 20.39 30.18 -1.31
N SER A 42 21.18 29.90 -2.34
CA SER A 42 20.67 29.84 -3.73
C SER A 42 19.72 28.67 -3.93
N LEU A 43 20.03 27.50 -3.36
CA LEU A 43 19.13 26.35 -3.41
C LEU A 43 17.82 26.62 -2.68
N THR A 44 17.89 27.24 -1.50
CA THR A 44 16.71 27.66 -0.73
C THR A 44 15.84 28.62 -1.56
N GLN A 45 16.45 29.64 -2.15
CA GLN A 45 15.73 30.63 -2.95
C GLN A 45 15.08 30.00 -4.20
N LEU A 46 15.76 29.06 -4.85
CA LEU A 46 15.22 28.32 -5.99
C LEU A 46 13.99 27.51 -5.56
N LEU A 47 14.10 26.72 -4.50
CA LEU A 47 12.99 25.89 -4.01
C LEU A 47 11.81 26.74 -3.52
N ALA A 48 12.07 27.88 -2.89
CA ALA A 48 11.02 28.79 -2.46
C ALA A 48 10.28 29.44 -3.65
N ARG A 49 10.98 29.73 -4.76
CA ARG A 49 10.34 30.20 -6.00
C ARG A 49 9.49 29.09 -6.62
N GLU A 50 10.01 27.88 -6.75
CA GLU A 50 9.26 26.72 -7.27
C GLU A 50 8.04 26.38 -6.39
N LEU A 51 8.17 26.49 -5.06
CA LEU A 51 7.04 26.27 -4.15
C LEU A 51 5.97 27.36 -4.34
N ARG A 52 6.34 28.64 -4.48
CA ARG A 52 5.39 29.74 -4.73
C ARG A 52 4.64 29.63 -6.05
N SER A 53 5.25 29.04 -7.08
CA SER A 53 4.54 28.84 -8.36
C SER A 53 3.46 27.76 -8.26
N GLU A 54 3.63 26.78 -7.38
CA GLU A 54 2.71 25.65 -7.21
C GLU A 54 1.65 25.90 -6.13
N ILE A 55 1.98 26.68 -5.10
CA ILE A 55 1.08 26.93 -3.97
C ILE A 55 1.04 28.41 -3.59
N ASN A 56 -0.17 28.88 -3.30
CA ASN A 56 -0.39 30.21 -2.72
C ASN A 56 -1.00 30.04 -1.32
N PRO A 57 -0.19 29.72 -0.29
CA PRO A 57 -0.70 29.45 1.05
C PRO A 57 -1.23 30.74 1.69
N PRO A 58 -2.48 30.75 2.22
CA PRO A 58 -3.02 31.91 2.90
C PRO A 58 -2.19 32.22 4.16
N GLY A 59 -1.43 33.32 4.13
CA GLY A 59 -0.57 33.76 5.24
C GLY A 59 0.66 32.90 5.53
N GLY A 60 1.01 31.95 4.66
CA GLY A 60 2.11 31.00 4.89
C GLY A 60 3.44 31.45 4.29
N ASN A 61 4.49 31.53 5.10
CA ASN A 61 5.85 31.70 4.59
C ASN A 61 6.39 30.35 4.10
N VAL A 62 6.78 30.28 2.82
CA VAL A 62 7.35 29.08 2.19
C VAL A 62 8.85 28.89 2.49
N GLU A 63 9.53 29.96 2.87
CA GLU A 63 10.98 29.99 3.04
C GLU A 63 11.49 29.01 4.11
N PRO A 64 10.83 28.83 5.28
CA PRO A 64 11.30 27.89 6.28
C PRO A 64 11.30 26.44 5.77
N LEU A 65 10.29 26.05 4.99
CA LEU A 65 10.21 24.71 4.40
C LEU A 65 11.27 24.54 3.30
N ALA A 66 11.39 25.52 2.41
CA ALA A 66 12.41 25.51 1.37
C ALA A 66 13.83 25.40 1.96
N GLY A 67 14.10 26.14 3.05
CA GLY A 67 15.36 26.10 3.78
C GLY A 67 15.64 24.73 4.42
N ARG A 68 14.63 24.10 5.03
CA ARG A 68 14.77 22.75 5.59
C ARG A 68 15.04 21.69 4.52
N ILE A 69 14.32 21.74 3.40
CA ILE A 69 14.59 20.85 2.26
C ILE A 69 16.02 21.08 1.74
N ALA A 70 16.43 22.33 1.55
CA ALA A 70 17.76 22.66 1.06
C ALA A 70 18.87 22.17 2.01
N ALA A 71 18.71 22.38 3.31
CA ALA A 71 19.68 21.96 4.33
C ALA A 71 19.82 20.43 4.40
N GLU A 72 18.72 19.70 4.26
CA GLU A 72 18.73 18.24 4.23
C GLU A 72 19.36 17.70 2.92
N VAL A 73 19.07 18.34 1.78
CA VAL A 73 19.68 17.99 0.49
C VAL A 73 21.18 18.22 0.53
N ASP A 74 21.63 19.38 1.02
CA ASP A 74 23.03 19.73 1.19
C ASP A 74 23.76 18.69 2.07
N ARG A 75 23.16 18.34 3.21
CA ARG A 75 23.68 17.30 4.11
C ARG A 75 23.82 15.94 3.44
N ILE A 76 22.87 15.55 2.57
CA ILE A 76 22.95 14.28 1.83
C ILE A 76 24.02 14.33 0.75
N CYS A 77 24.09 15.42 0.00
CA CYS A 77 25.12 15.62 -1.01
C CYS A 77 26.52 15.52 -0.38
N GLN A 78 26.75 16.17 0.77
CA GLN A 78 28.02 16.11 1.50
C GLN A 78 28.38 14.70 1.99
N LYS A 79 27.39 13.92 2.45
CA LYS A 79 27.62 12.55 2.97
C LYS A 79 27.74 11.48 1.90
N SER A 80 27.27 11.75 0.69
CA SER A 80 27.25 10.76 -0.38
C SER A 80 28.56 10.76 -1.15
N GLY A 81 29.42 9.78 -0.88
CA GLY A 81 30.68 9.59 -1.64
C GLY A 81 30.45 9.51 -3.15
N ARG A 82 29.33 8.94 -3.59
CA ARG A 82 28.94 8.86 -5.01
C ARG A 82 28.63 10.23 -5.64
N ILE A 83 27.98 11.13 -4.89
CA ILE A 83 27.68 12.49 -5.38
C ILE A 83 28.96 13.34 -5.36
N GLN A 84 29.77 13.20 -4.31
CA GLN A 84 31.04 13.92 -4.17
C GLN A 84 32.05 13.52 -5.26
N ALA A 85 32.07 12.25 -5.67
CA ALA A 85 32.92 11.75 -6.74
C ALA A 85 32.35 11.94 -8.15
N SER A 86 31.20 12.62 -8.30
CA SER A 86 30.52 12.81 -9.59
C SER A 86 30.72 14.23 -10.12
N ASP A 87 31.05 14.34 -11.40
CA ASP A 87 31.13 15.63 -12.12
C ASP A 87 29.75 16.30 -12.32
N GLN A 88 28.67 15.65 -11.90
CA GLN A 88 27.29 16.12 -12.05
C GLN A 88 26.61 16.44 -10.70
N GLY A 89 27.40 16.86 -9.70
CA GLY A 89 26.91 17.19 -8.35
C GLY A 89 25.65 18.05 -8.35
N ARG A 90 25.64 19.15 -9.14
CA ARG A 90 24.51 20.08 -9.27
C ARG A 90 23.22 19.40 -9.73
N THR A 91 23.33 18.53 -10.73
CA THR A 91 22.18 17.80 -11.29
C THR A 91 21.58 16.87 -10.24
N TRP A 92 22.42 16.16 -9.49
CA TRP A 92 21.99 15.31 -8.39
C TRP A 92 21.32 16.12 -7.27
N GLN A 93 21.93 17.24 -6.87
CA GLN A 93 21.41 18.13 -5.85
C GLN A 93 20.01 18.67 -6.23
N LEU A 94 19.86 19.19 -7.45
CA LEU A 94 18.58 19.70 -7.94
C LEU A 94 17.52 18.61 -8.08
N SER A 95 17.90 17.42 -8.58
CA SER A 95 16.99 16.29 -8.71
C SER A 95 16.46 15.84 -7.34
N LEU A 96 17.35 15.69 -6.36
CA LEU A 96 16.98 15.31 -4.99
C LEU A 96 16.08 16.37 -4.33
N ALA A 97 16.43 17.64 -4.49
CA ALA A 97 15.66 18.75 -3.94
C ALA A 97 14.24 18.81 -4.52
N ARG A 98 14.11 18.70 -5.85
CA ARG A 98 12.81 18.67 -6.54
C ARG A 98 11.98 17.46 -6.19
N HIS A 99 12.59 16.27 -6.08
CA HIS A 99 11.87 15.08 -5.65
C HIS A 99 11.27 15.25 -4.25
N ARG A 100 12.04 15.81 -3.31
CA ARG A 100 11.57 16.10 -1.95
C ARG A 100 10.48 17.16 -1.92
N LEU A 101 10.63 18.22 -2.72
CA LEU A 101 9.63 19.27 -2.91
C LEU A 101 8.32 18.67 -3.41
N GLN A 102 8.40 17.85 -4.45
CA GLN A 102 7.24 17.21 -5.07
C GLN A 102 6.50 16.31 -4.08
N LYS A 103 7.20 15.54 -3.24
CA LYS A 103 6.56 14.74 -2.19
C LYS A 103 5.78 15.59 -1.20
N CYS A 104 6.33 16.73 -0.79
CA CYS A 104 5.60 17.68 0.05
C CYS A 104 4.37 18.24 -0.67
N LEU A 105 4.48 18.59 -1.95
CA LEU A 105 3.38 19.09 -2.77
C LEU A 105 2.27 18.04 -2.95
N THR A 106 2.61 16.76 -3.14
CA THR A 106 1.63 15.67 -3.23
C THR A 106 0.78 15.60 -1.95
N TYR A 107 1.42 15.57 -0.79
CA TYR A 107 0.70 15.57 0.48
C TYR A 107 -0.06 16.87 0.73
N TYR A 108 0.47 18.00 0.27
CA TYR A 108 -0.23 19.27 0.32
C TYR A 108 -1.52 19.22 -0.49
N GLN A 109 -1.47 18.75 -1.74
CA GLN A 109 -2.62 18.64 -2.65
C GLN A 109 -3.69 17.67 -2.13
N LEU A 110 -3.28 16.51 -1.60
CA LEU A 110 -4.18 15.56 -0.93
C LEU A 110 -4.92 16.20 0.25
N GLY A 111 -4.27 17.14 0.94
CA GLY A 111 -4.82 17.83 2.09
C GLY A 111 -4.84 16.98 3.35
N SER A 112 -5.37 17.58 4.41
CA SER A 112 -5.24 17.08 5.79
C SER A 112 -5.81 15.67 6.00
N ARG A 113 -7.02 15.39 5.48
CA ARG A 113 -7.67 14.08 5.67
C ARG A 113 -7.07 13.00 4.77
N ARG A 114 -7.13 13.19 3.45
CA ARG A 114 -6.66 12.19 2.48
C ARG A 114 -5.16 11.92 2.60
N GLY A 115 -4.35 12.94 2.91
CA GLY A 115 -2.91 12.75 3.12
C GLY A 115 -2.58 11.83 4.30
N ARG A 116 -3.35 11.91 5.40
CA ARG A 116 -3.16 10.99 6.54
C ARG A 116 -3.58 9.57 6.20
N THR A 117 -4.70 9.40 5.51
CA THR A 117 -5.16 8.08 5.03
C THR A 117 -4.14 7.45 4.09
N GLU A 118 -3.61 8.23 3.13
CA GLU A 118 -2.60 7.77 2.18
C GLU A 118 -1.31 7.34 2.89
N LEU A 119 -0.81 8.17 3.81
CA LEU A 119 0.37 7.85 4.61
C LEU A 119 0.14 6.59 5.45
N HIS A 120 -1.01 6.49 6.11
CA HIS A 120 -1.35 5.34 6.96
C HIS A 120 -1.43 4.04 6.14
N SER A 121 -2.11 4.07 5.00
CA SER A 121 -2.20 2.92 4.09
C SER A 121 -0.82 2.50 3.55
N THR A 122 -0.03 3.49 3.11
CA THR A 122 1.33 3.25 2.61
C THR A 122 2.21 2.59 3.68
N LEU A 123 2.22 3.11 4.90
CA LEU A 123 3.03 2.54 5.98
C LEU A 123 2.47 1.20 6.48
N GLY A 124 1.15 1.08 6.59
CA GLY A 124 0.46 -0.13 7.00
C GLY A 124 0.78 -1.31 6.07
N SER A 125 0.73 -1.09 4.75
CA SER A 125 1.08 -2.13 3.77
C SER A 125 2.53 -2.59 3.89
N MET A 126 3.48 -1.71 4.21
CA MET A 126 4.89 -2.06 4.40
C MET A 126 5.12 -2.96 5.62
N ILE A 127 4.30 -2.82 6.66
CA ILE A 127 4.48 -3.54 7.92
C ILE A 127 3.47 -4.65 8.15
N TYR A 128 2.44 -4.77 7.32
CA TYR A 128 1.31 -5.68 7.53
C TYR A 128 1.76 -7.11 7.85
N ARG A 129 2.75 -7.61 7.09
CA ARG A 129 3.32 -8.94 7.30
C ARG A 129 4.29 -9.04 8.49
N HIS A 130 4.84 -7.92 8.93
CA HIS A 130 5.92 -7.87 9.92
C HIS A 130 5.43 -7.52 11.33
N ILE A 131 4.19 -7.04 11.45
CA ILE A 131 3.59 -6.64 12.72
C ILE A 131 3.22 -7.84 13.61
N ALA A 132 2.87 -8.96 12.98
CA ALA A 132 2.49 -10.20 13.64
C ALA A 132 3.45 -11.32 13.18
N PRO A 133 4.37 -11.80 14.04
CA PRO A 133 5.22 -12.95 13.70
C PRO A 133 4.36 -14.21 13.50
N SER A 134 4.76 -15.15 12.64
CA SER A 134 3.96 -16.33 12.23
C SER A 134 3.43 -17.20 13.39
N ARG A 135 4.01 -17.09 14.58
CA ARG A 135 3.51 -17.73 15.82
C ARG A 135 2.20 -17.15 16.35
N MET A 136 1.86 -15.93 15.94
CA MET A 136 0.68 -15.19 16.35
C MET A 136 -0.33 -15.33 15.20
N GLN A 137 -1.16 -16.40 15.24
CA GLN A 137 -2.16 -16.67 14.21
C GLN A 137 -3.33 -15.68 14.32
N LEU A 138 -3.09 -14.42 13.97
CA LEU A 138 -4.08 -13.36 14.04
C LEU A 138 -4.90 -13.28 12.76
N GLY A 139 -6.21 -13.15 12.92
CA GLY A 139 -7.13 -12.70 11.87
C GLY A 139 -6.84 -11.27 11.38
N PHE A 140 -7.44 -10.92 10.24
CA PHE A 140 -7.23 -9.63 9.56
C PHE A 140 -7.49 -8.42 10.48
N GLN A 141 -8.61 -8.41 11.19
CA GLN A 141 -9.02 -7.29 12.03
C GLN A 141 -8.11 -7.10 13.26
N ALA A 142 -7.60 -8.20 13.81
CA ALA A 142 -6.65 -8.16 14.91
C ALA A 142 -5.30 -7.60 14.47
N ARG A 143 -4.83 -7.98 13.26
CA ARG A 143 -3.63 -7.38 12.65
C ARG A 143 -3.80 -5.90 12.37
N TYR A 144 -4.96 -5.49 11.85
CA TYR A 144 -5.27 -4.10 11.59
C TYR A 144 -5.17 -3.26 12.87
N THR A 145 -5.73 -3.77 13.98
CA THR A 145 -5.64 -3.13 15.30
C THR A 145 -4.19 -2.97 15.77
N LEU A 146 -3.34 -3.99 15.60
CA LEU A 146 -1.91 -3.90 15.94
C LEU A 146 -1.16 -2.89 15.06
N ILE A 147 -1.52 -2.78 13.77
CA ILE A 147 -0.95 -1.80 12.85
C ILE A 147 -1.30 -0.39 13.31
N GLU A 148 -2.55 -0.13 13.70
CA GLU A 148 -2.96 1.17 14.22
C GLU A 148 -2.15 1.56 15.46
N ASP A 149 -2.08 0.67 16.45
CA ASP A 149 -1.39 0.90 17.72
C ASP A 149 0.11 1.15 17.46
N PHE A 150 0.73 0.38 16.58
CA PHE A 150 2.12 0.60 16.18
C PHE A 150 2.32 1.93 15.47
N LEU A 151 1.49 2.25 14.47
CA LEU A 151 1.64 3.47 13.67
C LEU A 151 1.44 4.72 14.52
N GLN A 152 0.56 4.70 15.52
CA GLN A 152 0.40 5.80 16.48
C GLN A 152 1.71 6.10 17.23
N GLY A 153 2.38 5.05 17.71
CA GLY A 153 3.71 5.17 18.33
C GLY A 153 4.76 5.65 17.33
N PHE A 154 4.74 5.12 16.11
CA PHE A 154 5.69 5.45 15.05
C PHE A 154 5.56 6.90 14.56
N TYR A 155 4.34 7.47 14.50
CA TYR A 155 4.15 8.89 14.22
C TYR A 155 4.77 9.77 15.30
N THR A 156 4.65 9.38 16.57
CA THR A 156 5.29 10.11 17.67
C THR A 156 6.82 10.03 17.59
N GLU A 157 7.38 8.86 17.25
CA GLU A 157 8.82 8.69 16.98
C GLU A 157 9.27 9.56 15.80
N SER A 158 8.51 9.54 14.70
CA SER A 158 8.79 10.31 13.47
C SER A 158 8.75 11.80 13.73
N LEU A 159 7.82 12.30 14.54
CA LEU A 159 7.76 13.72 14.91
C LEU A 159 8.98 14.15 15.75
N LYS A 160 9.45 13.29 16.67
CA LYS A 160 10.68 13.56 17.43
C LYS A 160 11.90 13.60 16.50
N ALA A 161 11.99 12.67 15.55
CA ALA A 161 13.06 12.68 14.54
C ALA A 161 12.99 13.92 13.65
N PHE A 162 11.78 14.31 13.21
CA PHE A 162 11.55 15.51 12.42
C PHE A 162 12.05 16.77 13.14
N ARG A 163 11.73 16.93 14.42
CA ARG A 163 12.18 18.08 15.21
C ARG A 163 13.69 18.12 15.34
N ARG A 164 14.31 16.99 15.70
CA ARG A 164 15.77 16.88 15.86
C ARG A 164 16.52 17.18 14.56
N GLU A 165 16.05 16.65 13.43
CA GLU A 165 16.77 16.76 12.17
C GLU A 165 16.65 18.12 11.50
N ASN A 166 15.55 18.84 11.80
CA ASN A 166 15.26 20.18 11.33
C ASN A 166 15.49 21.28 12.38
N GLU A 167 16.10 20.95 13.52
CA GLU A 167 16.43 21.89 14.60
C GLU A 167 15.21 22.68 15.12
N LEU A 168 14.05 22.02 15.18
CA LEU A 168 12.80 22.63 15.65
C LEU A 168 12.63 22.47 17.18
N PRO A 169 11.91 23.39 17.84
CA PRO A 169 11.61 23.27 19.28
C PRO A 169 10.86 21.98 19.62
N ASP A 170 11.04 21.48 20.85
CA ASP A 170 10.31 20.31 21.36
C ASP A 170 8.78 20.49 21.40
N THR A 171 8.31 21.74 21.45
CA THR A 171 6.89 22.09 21.42
C THR A 171 6.33 22.19 19.99
N TYR A 172 7.16 22.06 18.95
CA TYR A 172 6.73 22.19 17.57
C TYR A 172 5.68 21.14 17.21
N GLN A 173 4.56 21.59 16.65
CA GLN A 173 3.56 20.74 16.03
C GLN A 173 3.14 21.37 14.70
N PRO A 174 2.88 20.58 13.64
CA PRO A 174 2.37 21.12 12.39
C PRO A 174 1.02 21.80 12.60
N ARG A 175 0.92 23.11 12.34
CA ARG A 175 -0.32 23.90 12.52
C ARG A 175 -0.96 24.30 11.20
N THR A 176 -0.16 24.44 10.17
CA THR A 176 -0.60 24.76 8.82
C THR A 176 -0.68 23.51 7.94
N ARG A 177 -1.46 23.59 6.85
CA ARG A 177 -1.53 22.52 5.85
C ARG A 177 -0.16 22.21 5.25
N LEU A 178 0.67 23.24 5.06
CA LEU A 178 2.01 23.10 4.50
C LEU A 178 2.96 22.36 5.44
N GLU A 179 2.99 22.75 6.72
CA GLU A 179 3.76 22.06 7.75
C GLU A 179 3.30 20.60 7.93
N LEU A 180 2.00 20.35 7.86
CA LEU A 180 1.47 18.99 7.94
C LEU A 180 1.92 18.14 6.75
N ALA A 181 1.89 18.71 5.54
CA ALA A 181 2.35 18.03 4.34
C ALA A 181 3.85 17.71 4.38
N GLU A 182 4.66 18.65 4.88
CA GLU A 182 6.09 18.44 5.12
C GLU A 182 6.33 17.30 6.11
N TYR A 183 5.62 17.32 7.25
CA TYR A 183 5.73 16.26 8.25
C TYR A 183 5.32 14.88 7.70
N MET A 184 4.25 14.80 6.89
CA MET A 184 3.83 13.54 6.27
C MET A 184 4.86 13.03 5.25
N ALA A 185 5.39 13.92 4.40
CA ALA A 185 6.46 13.58 3.46
C ALA A 185 7.73 13.09 4.17
N PHE A 186 8.12 13.78 5.26
CA PHE A 186 9.23 13.36 6.10
C PHE A 186 8.97 12.00 6.73
N THR A 187 7.78 11.76 7.27
CA THR A 187 7.42 10.51 7.96
C THR A 187 7.49 9.31 7.00
N GLU A 188 6.97 9.44 5.78
CA GLU A 188 7.09 8.41 4.75
C GLU A 188 8.56 8.11 4.44
N GLN A 189 9.39 9.14 4.30
CA GLN A 189 10.80 8.94 4.02
C GLN A 189 11.54 8.33 5.20
N TYR A 190 11.25 8.79 6.42
CA TYR A 190 11.82 8.29 7.66
C TYR A 190 11.54 6.79 7.82
N ALA A 191 10.32 6.37 7.53
CA ALA A 191 9.93 4.96 7.51
C ALA A 191 10.74 4.12 6.52
N LYS A 192 10.97 4.65 5.31
CA LYS A 192 11.70 4.00 4.22
C LYS A 192 13.22 3.97 4.40
N ARG A 193 13.78 4.67 5.39
CA ARG A 193 15.23 4.71 5.63
C ARG A 193 15.78 3.30 5.83
N ARG A 194 16.87 2.99 5.13
CA ARG A 194 17.58 1.73 5.23
C ARG A 194 18.50 1.75 6.45
N ILE A 195 18.45 0.68 7.24
CA ILE A 195 19.34 0.42 8.36
C ILE A 195 20.13 -0.83 8.05
N THR A 196 21.45 -0.71 8.04
CA THR A 196 22.37 -1.82 7.85
C THR A 196 22.52 -2.57 9.18
N LEU A 197 22.29 -3.88 9.13
CA LEU A 197 22.39 -4.79 10.26
C LEU A 197 23.75 -5.51 10.25
N PRO A 198 24.21 -6.04 11.39
CA PRO A 198 25.37 -6.92 11.44
C PRO A 198 25.19 -8.08 10.45
N GLY A 199 26.16 -8.26 9.54
CA GLY A 199 26.07 -9.25 8.45
C GLY A 199 25.72 -8.67 7.08
N GLY A 200 25.70 -7.34 6.91
CA GLY A 200 25.58 -6.68 5.60
C GLY A 200 24.16 -6.65 5.04
N GLN A 201 23.17 -7.13 5.79
CA GLN A 201 21.76 -7.03 5.40
C GLN A 201 21.23 -5.63 5.68
N SER A 202 20.41 -5.11 4.77
CA SER A 202 19.79 -3.79 4.91
C SER A 202 18.27 -3.91 4.95
N GLN A 203 17.64 -3.30 5.96
CA GLN A 203 16.19 -3.35 6.14
C GLN A 203 15.62 -1.95 6.38
N GLN A 204 14.35 -1.74 5.98
CA GLN A 204 13.68 -0.47 6.24
C GLN A 204 13.43 -0.29 7.74
N LEU A 205 13.59 0.95 8.22
CA LEU A 205 13.44 1.31 9.62
C LEU A 205 12.07 0.91 10.17
N ILE A 206 10.99 1.21 9.43
CA ILE A 206 9.64 0.91 9.89
C ILE A 206 9.39 -0.60 10.04
N VAL A 207 9.99 -1.41 9.16
CA VAL A 207 9.90 -2.87 9.24
C VAL A 207 10.65 -3.40 10.45
N LEU A 208 11.86 -2.91 10.71
CA LEU A 208 12.62 -3.27 11.91
C LEU A 208 11.86 -2.90 13.20
N ARG A 209 11.19 -1.76 13.20
CA ARG A 209 10.38 -1.29 14.32
C ARG A 209 9.13 -2.16 14.52
N SER A 210 8.42 -2.51 13.45
CA SER A 210 7.21 -3.34 13.55
C SER A 210 7.52 -4.76 14.00
N GLN A 211 8.64 -5.34 13.54
CA GLN A 211 9.09 -6.65 14.01
C GLN A 211 9.39 -6.64 15.52
N ARG A 212 10.09 -5.61 16.02
CA ARG A 212 10.36 -5.48 17.47
C ARG A 212 9.09 -5.23 18.26
N PHE A 213 8.12 -4.50 17.71
CA PHE A 213 6.82 -4.31 18.32
C PHE A 213 6.08 -5.65 18.46
N GLY A 214 5.93 -6.39 17.36
CA GLY A 214 5.26 -7.71 17.38
C GLY A 214 5.99 -8.74 18.25
N GLN A 215 7.32 -8.70 18.32
CA GLN A 215 8.09 -9.60 19.19
C GLN A 215 7.89 -9.35 20.69
N ARG A 216 7.57 -8.10 21.07
CA ARG A 216 7.32 -7.71 22.46
C ARG A 216 5.88 -7.92 22.89
N GLN A 217 4.97 -8.20 21.96
CA GLN A 217 3.58 -8.51 22.29
C GLN A 217 3.51 -9.88 22.98
N PRO A 218 2.94 -9.96 24.19
CA PRO A 218 2.60 -11.23 24.82
C PRO A 218 1.69 -12.07 23.92
N LEU A 219 1.77 -13.40 24.02
CA LEU A 219 0.92 -14.31 23.23
C LEU A 219 -0.56 -14.14 23.59
N GLU A 220 -0.83 -13.76 24.84
CA GLU A 220 -2.15 -13.49 25.39
C GLU A 220 -2.85 -12.33 24.68
N VAL A 221 -2.10 -11.34 24.17
CA VAL A 221 -2.65 -10.21 23.41
C VAL A 221 -3.35 -10.66 22.14
N ALA A 222 -2.91 -11.77 21.53
CA ALA A 222 -3.58 -12.31 20.36
C ALA A 222 -4.97 -12.85 20.69
N ILE A 223 -5.04 -13.60 21.80
CA ILE A 223 -6.28 -14.21 22.29
C ILE A 223 -7.24 -13.11 22.77
N ASP A 224 -6.74 -12.10 23.48
CA ASP A 224 -7.54 -10.98 23.98
C ASP A 224 -8.11 -10.12 22.85
N ILE A 225 -7.33 -9.83 21.80
CA ILE A 225 -7.81 -9.05 20.67
C ILE A 225 -8.88 -9.83 19.89
N GLU A 226 -8.69 -11.12 19.65
CA GLU A 226 -9.68 -11.94 18.96
C GLU A 226 -10.98 -12.07 19.80
N GLN A 227 -10.87 -12.30 21.11
CA GLN A 227 -12.03 -12.35 22.01
C GLN A 227 -12.75 -11.00 22.15
N ALA A 228 -12.01 -9.88 22.15
CA ALA A 228 -12.58 -8.54 22.18
C ALA A 228 -13.31 -8.19 20.88
N LEU A 229 -12.85 -8.73 19.75
CA LEU A 229 -13.50 -8.56 18.45
C LEU A 229 -14.73 -9.47 18.29
N GLU A 230 -14.76 -10.61 18.98
CA GLU A 230 -15.88 -11.55 18.97
C GLU A 230 -17.01 -11.19 19.94
N SER A 231 -16.80 -10.30 20.93
CA SER A 231 -17.82 -9.93 21.91
C SER A 231 -18.78 -8.84 21.41
N PRO A 232 -20.08 -9.12 21.21
CA PRO A 232 -21.06 -8.08 20.98
C PRO A 232 -21.63 -7.59 22.33
N LYS A 233 -21.46 -6.29 22.59
CA LYS A 233 -22.26 -5.44 23.50
C LYS A 233 -22.26 -5.79 25.00
N GLY A 234 -21.54 -4.99 25.77
CA GLY A 234 -21.79 -4.74 27.19
C GLY A 234 -21.15 -3.40 27.59
N GLU A 235 -21.94 -2.47 28.11
CA GLU A 235 -21.56 -1.07 28.41
C GLU A 235 -20.46 -0.92 29.49
N ASP A 236 -20.07 -2.00 30.18
CA ASP A 236 -19.12 -1.94 31.29
C ASP A 236 -17.63 -2.13 30.90
N ALA A 237 -17.34 -2.48 29.63
CA ALA A 237 -15.96 -2.73 29.17
C ALA A 237 -15.19 -1.48 28.71
N GLU A 238 -15.85 -0.32 28.61
CA GLU A 238 -15.24 0.93 28.12
C GLU A 238 -14.37 1.64 29.17
N ALA A 239 -14.50 1.30 30.45
CA ALA A 239 -13.90 2.07 31.54
C ALA A 239 -12.39 1.82 31.75
N HIS A 240 -11.83 0.71 31.24
CA HIS A 240 -10.51 0.23 31.69
C HIS A 240 -9.33 0.42 30.73
N ASN A 241 -9.52 1.00 29.55
CA ASN A 241 -8.40 1.16 28.63
C ASN A 241 -8.48 2.43 27.79
N ARG A 242 -7.54 3.35 28.10
CA ARG A 242 -6.83 4.29 27.22
C ARG A 242 -7.04 5.76 27.56
N SER A 243 -5.94 6.51 27.43
CA SER A 243 -5.90 7.97 27.57
C SER A 243 -6.96 8.63 26.67
N PRO A 244 -7.73 9.60 27.19
CA PRO A 244 -8.81 10.27 26.44
C PRO A 244 -8.32 10.97 25.16
N ILE A 245 -7.03 11.30 25.08
CA ILE A 245 -6.41 11.87 23.88
C ILE A 245 -6.24 10.81 22.77
N ALA A 246 -5.96 9.55 23.13
CA ALA A 246 -5.89 8.46 22.17
C ALA A 246 -7.27 8.08 21.63
N GLN A 247 -8.32 8.20 22.46
CA GLN A 247 -9.72 8.06 22.04
C GLN A 247 -10.13 9.15 21.05
N GLN A 248 -9.82 10.43 21.30
CA GLN A 248 -10.16 11.50 20.35
C GLN A 248 -9.44 11.35 18.99
N VAL A 249 -8.18 10.91 18.99
CA VAL A 249 -7.44 10.63 17.75
C VAL A 249 -8.02 9.39 17.05
N ARG A 250 -8.39 8.35 17.81
CA ARG A 250 -9.06 7.15 17.31
C ARG A 250 -10.42 7.49 16.72
N GLU A 251 -11.30 8.22 17.40
CA GLU A 251 -12.61 8.64 16.89
C GLU A 251 -12.52 9.52 15.64
N GLN A 252 -11.52 10.41 15.56
CA GLN A 252 -11.27 11.21 14.36
C GLN A 252 -10.68 10.40 13.19
N MET A 253 -10.08 9.23 13.46
CA MET A 253 -9.58 8.28 12.45
C MET A 253 -10.60 7.18 12.11
N VAL A 254 -11.47 6.79 13.06
CA VAL A 254 -12.47 5.70 13.02
C VAL A 254 -13.80 6.14 12.41
N ALA A 255 -13.98 7.43 12.08
CA ALA A 255 -15.14 7.87 11.30
C ALA A 255 -15.25 7.21 9.90
N HIS A 256 -14.28 6.39 9.50
CA HIS A 256 -14.40 5.45 8.41
C HIS A 256 -14.08 4.03 8.89
N ALA A 257 -14.99 3.48 9.70
CA ALA A 257 -15.10 2.04 9.87
C ALA A 257 -15.14 1.38 8.48
N VAL A 258 -14.35 0.33 8.30
CA VAL A 258 -14.53 -0.66 7.24
C VAL A 258 -16.02 -0.94 7.16
N ASP A 259 -16.61 -0.73 5.99
CA ASP A 259 -18.03 -0.91 5.78
C ASP A 259 -18.35 -2.36 6.17
N SER A 260 -19.06 -2.57 7.28
CA SER A 260 -19.34 -3.91 7.82
C SER A 260 -20.01 -4.81 6.78
N SER A 261 -20.64 -4.20 5.79
CA SER A 261 -21.23 -4.84 4.62
C SER A 261 -20.21 -5.52 3.69
N GLU A 262 -19.02 -4.93 3.50
CA GLU A 262 -17.97 -5.45 2.61
C GLU A 262 -17.27 -6.67 3.23
N ALA A 263 -17.04 -6.65 4.55
CA ALA A 263 -16.50 -7.79 5.29
C ALA A 263 -17.44 -9.01 5.22
N VAL A 264 -18.75 -8.79 5.41
CA VAL A 264 -19.77 -9.85 5.29
C VAL A 264 -19.83 -10.40 3.86
N LEU A 265 -19.71 -9.55 2.84
CA LEU A 265 -19.66 -9.98 1.43
C LEU A 265 -18.41 -10.82 1.14
N ARG A 266 -17.24 -10.41 1.64
CA ARG A 266 -16.00 -11.17 1.51
C ARG A 266 -16.13 -12.56 2.12
N ASP A 267 -16.63 -12.66 3.35
CA ASP A 267 -16.77 -13.95 4.05
C ASP A 267 -17.75 -14.88 3.33
N ARG A 268 -18.82 -14.31 2.75
CA ARG A 268 -19.76 -15.05 1.90
C ARG A 268 -19.10 -15.56 0.62
N VAL A 269 -18.32 -14.73 -0.08
CA VAL A 269 -17.58 -15.16 -1.29
C VAL A 269 -16.61 -16.29 -0.96
N VAL A 270 -15.86 -16.16 0.14
CA VAL A 270 -14.91 -17.18 0.60
C VAL A 270 -15.62 -18.50 0.92
N SER A 271 -16.72 -18.45 1.65
CA SER A 271 -17.50 -19.64 2.03
C SER A 271 -18.04 -20.38 0.80
N GLU A 272 -18.59 -19.63 -0.17
CA GLU A 272 -19.09 -20.19 -1.42
C GLU A 272 -17.96 -20.77 -2.29
N LEU A 273 -16.78 -20.14 -2.32
CA LEU A 273 -15.62 -20.66 -3.04
C LEU A 273 -15.11 -21.97 -2.42
N ILE A 274 -15.07 -22.05 -1.08
CA ILE A 274 -14.71 -23.29 -0.38
C ILE A 274 -15.71 -24.39 -0.71
N GLY A 275 -17.02 -24.14 -0.56
CA GLY A 275 -18.05 -25.13 -0.89
C GLY A 275 -18.01 -25.57 -2.36
N TYR A 276 -17.70 -24.65 -3.28
CA TYR A 276 -17.45 -24.98 -4.67
C TYR A 276 -16.25 -25.93 -4.83
N LEU A 277 -15.10 -25.60 -4.24
CA LEU A 277 -13.89 -26.43 -4.34
C LEU A 277 -14.11 -27.83 -3.76
N GLU A 278 -14.82 -27.93 -2.62
CA GLU A 278 -15.21 -29.21 -2.01
C GLU A 278 -16.12 -30.03 -2.93
N SER A 279 -17.12 -29.40 -3.55
CA SER A 279 -18.02 -30.06 -4.52
C SER A 279 -17.28 -30.61 -5.75
N GLN A 280 -16.14 -30.02 -6.09
CA GLN A 280 -15.26 -30.45 -7.18
C GLN A 280 -14.16 -31.41 -6.73
N GLY A 281 -14.16 -31.84 -5.46
CA GLY A 281 -13.17 -32.75 -4.88
C GLY A 281 -11.76 -32.15 -4.75
N GLN A 282 -11.65 -30.81 -4.66
CA GLN A 282 -10.37 -30.10 -4.64
C GLN A 282 -9.90 -29.76 -3.23
N THR A 283 -9.73 -30.77 -2.37
CA THR A 283 -9.31 -30.60 -0.96
C THR A 283 -7.98 -29.85 -0.82
N ASP A 284 -7.01 -30.13 -1.69
CA ASP A 284 -5.70 -29.45 -1.64
C ASP A 284 -5.84 -27.94 -1.94
N CYS A 285 -6.78 -27.56 -2.81
CA CYS A 285 -7.07 -26.17 -3.12
C CYS A 285 -7.78 -25.46 -1.95
N VAL A 286 -8.64 -26.17 -1.22
CA VAL A 286 -9.27 -25.66 0.02
C VAL A 286 -8.20 -25.43 1.10
N ASN A 287 -7.31 -26.41 1.30
CA ASN A 287 -6.21 -26.28 2.25
C ASN A 287 -5.29 -25.11 1.87
N TYR A 288 -4.92 -25.02 0.59
CA TYR A 288 -4.13 -23.91 0.07
C TYR A 288 -4.81 -22.55 0.30
N LEU A 289 -6.09 -22.43 -0.01
CA LEU A 289 -6.86 -21.21 0.21
C LEU A 289 -6.94 -20.84 1.69
N THR A 290 -7.22 -21.81 2.57
CA THR A 290 -7.32 -21.60 4.01
C THR A 290 -6.00 -21.07 4.58
N LEU A 291 -4.88 -21.72 4.23
CA LEU A 291 -3.55 -21.27 4.64
C LEU A 291 -3.20 -19.90 4.04
N LYS A 292 -3.63 -19.62 2.81
CA LYS A 292 -3.49 -18.30 2.19
C LYS A 292 -4.30 -17.21 2.89
N LEU A 293 -5.50 -17.52 3.34
CA LEU A 293 -6.35 -16.60 4.10
C LEU A 293 -5.80 -16.34 5.52
N GLN A 294 -4.99 -17.26 6.04
CA GLN A 294 -4.18 -17.07 7.26
C GLN A 294 -2.88 -16.28 7.00
N ASP A 295 -2.71 -15.72 5.80
CA ASP A 295 -1.54 -14.95 5.34
C ASP A 295 -0.21 -15.73 5.36
N LEU A 296 -0.24 -17.06 5.27
CA LEU A 296 0.96 -17.87 5.18
C LEU A 296 1.68 -17.67 3.82
N SER A 297 3.00 -17.59 3.89
CA SER A 297 3.83 -17.41 2.71
C SER A 297 3.94 -18.67 1.88
N ALA A 298 4.37 -18.54 0.62
CA ALA A 298 4.52 -19.71 -0.24
C ALA A 298 5.45 -20.78 0.36
N PRO A 299 6.65 -20.44 0.93
CA PRO A 299 7.48 -21.42 1.62
C PRO A 299 6.82 -22.06 2.84
N GLU A 300 6.12 -21.29 3.68
CA GLU A 300 5.43 -21.83 4.86
C GLU A 300 4.30 -22.80 4.47
N ILE A 301 3.56 -22.46 3.41
CA ILE A 301 2.54 -23.33 2.84
C ILE A 301 3.17 -24.59 2.26
N ASP A 302 4.31 -24.47 1.58
CA ASP A 302 5.03 -25.61 1.02
C ASP A 302 5.48 -26.57 2.13
N GLU A 303 5.99 -26.04 3.25
CA GLU A 303 6.36 -26.85 4.42
C GLU A 303 5.15 -27.54 5.06
N ILE A 304 4.06 -26.80 5.29
CA ILE A 304 2.84 -27.34 5.93
C ILE A 304 2.17 -28.41 5.05
N LEU A 305 2.12 -28.19 3.73
CA LEU A 305 1.49 -29.10 2.78
C LEU A 305 2.47 -30.16 2.23
N GLY A 306 3.75 -30.12 2.62
CA GLY A 306 4.78 -31.04 2.12
C GLY A 306 5.00 -30.94 0.61
N LEU A 307 4.87 -29.75 0.03
CA LEU A 307 4.94 -29.52 -1.41
C LEU A 307 6.37 -29.23 -1.87
N THR A 308 6.76 -29.84 -2.96
CA THR A 308 7.91 -29.39 -3.75
C THR A 308 7.54 -28.14 -4.56
N PRO A 309 8.52 -27.32 -5.01
CA PRO A 309 8.25 -26.15 -5.85
C PRO A 309 7.42 -26.46 -7.11
N ARG A 310 7.59 -27.66 -7.68
CA ARG A 310 6.84 -28.13 -8.84
C ARG A 310 5.38 -28.48 -8.50
N GLN A 311 5.15 -29.11 -7.35
CA GLN A 311 3.79 -29.43 -6.89
C GLN A 311 3.04 -28.16 -6.51
N ARG A 312 3.72 -27.17 -5.91
CA ARG A 312 3.14 -25.84 -5.65
C ARG A 312 2.65 -25.18 -6.93
N ASP A 313 3.48 -25.15 -7.98
CA ASP A 313 3.09 -24.56 -9.26
C ASP A 313 1.84 -25.25 -9.85
N TYR A 314 1.81 -26.58 -9.84
CA TYR A 314 0.62 -27.34 -10.27
C TYR A 314 -0.63 -27.02 -9.43
N LEU A 315 -0.49 -26.94 -8.11
CA LEU A 315 -1.56 -26.59 -7.20
C LEU A 315 -2.08 -25.17 -7.46
N GLN A 316 -1.20 -24.21 -7.70
CA GLN A 316 -1.55 -22.83 -8.01
C GLN A 316 -2.27 -22.70 -9.35
N GLN A 317 -1.81 -23.42 -10.38
CA GLN A 317 -2.50 -23.46 -11.68
C GLN A 317 -3.90 -24.07 -11.57
N ARG A 318 -4.02 -25.18 -10.83
CA ARG A 318 -5.32 -25.82 -10.58
C ARG A 318 -6.25 -24.91 -9.77
N PHE A 319 -5.74 -24.28 -8.73
CA PHE A 319 -6.48 -23.30 -7.94
C PHE A 319 -6.96 -22.13 -8.81
N LYS A 320 -6.07 -21.55 -9.63
CA LYS A 320 -6.41 -20.48 -10.58
C LYS A 320 -7.54 -20.90 -11.53
N TYR A 321 -7.45 -22.08 -12.12
CA TYR A 321 -8.50 -22.62 -13.00
C TYR A 321 -9.86 -22.66 -12.29
N HIS A 322 -9.89 -23.15 -11.05
CA HIS A 322 -11.12 -23.26 -10.28
C HIS A 322 -11.68 -21.90 -9.86
N VAL A 323 -10.82 -20.96 -9.47
CA VAL A 323 -11.25 -19.58 -9.18
C VAL A 323 -11.85 -18.92 -10.42
N GLU A 324 -11.19 -19.01 -11.57
CA GLU A 324 -11.72 -18.46 -12.83
C GLU A 324 -13.08 -19.07 -13.18
N LYS A 325 -13.22 -20.40 -13.07
CA LYS A 325 -14.49 -21.09 -13.29
C LYS A 325 -15.57 -20.67 -12.28
N PHE A 326 -15.22 -20.49 -11.00
CA PHE A 326 -16.13 -19.99 -9.98
C PHE A 326 -16.62 -18.58 -10.29
N THR A 327 -15.72 -17.68 -10.73
CA THR A 327 -16.07 -16.28 -11.05
C THR A 327 -16.99 -16.13 -12.25
N LEU A 328 -16.94 -17.05 -13.22
CA LEU A 328 -17.73 -16.97 -14.45
C LEU A 328 -19.03 -17.78 -14.39
N SER A 329 -19.11 -18.77 -13.50
CA SER A 329 -20.25 -19.69 -13.41
C SER A 329 -21.38 -19.15 -12.51
N HIS A 330 -22.20 -20.02 -11.92
CA HIS A 330 -23.48 -19.67 -11.26
C HIS A 330 -23.36 -18.58 -10.17
N ASN A 331 -22.16 -18.40 -9.60
CA ASN A 331 -21.87 -17.45 -8.54
C ASN A 331 -21.27 -16.12 -9.01
N TRP A 332 -21.28 -15.84 -10.32
CA TRP A 332 -20.70 -14.61 -10.87
C TRP A 332 -21.29 -13.34 -10.23
N LYS A 333 -22.60 -13.32 -9.94
CA LYS A 333 -23.26 -12.17 -9.31
C LYS A 333 -22.66 -11.82 -7.96
N LEU A 334 -22.40 -12.83 -7.13
CA LEU A 334 -21.82 -12.62 -5.80
C LEU A 334 -20.40 -12.07 -5.88
N VAL A 335 -19.59 -12.61 -6.80
CA VAL A 335 -18.21 -12.15 -7.01
C VAL A 335 -18.18 -10.74 -7.59
N HIS A 336 -19.04 -10.46 -8.56
CA HIS A 336 -19.15 -9.15 -9.19
C HIS A 336 -19.65 -8.09 -8.20
N GLN A 337 -20.59 -8.45 -7.33
CA GLN A 337 -21.07 -7.58 -6.26
C GLN A 337 -19.96 -7.22 -5.28
N TRP A 338 -19.16 -8.21 -4.88
CA TRP A 338 -17.99 -7.96 -4.03
C TRP A 338 -16.93 -7.09 -4.72
N LEU A 339 -16.76 -7.21 -6.03
CA LEU A 339 -15.81 -6.41 -6.81
C LEU A 339 -16.35 -5.03 -7.22
N GLY A 340 -17.58 -4.65 -6.84
CA GLY A 340 -18.25 -3.44 -7.35
C GLY A 340 -18.43 -3.44 -8.86
N ALA A 341 -18.50 -4.62 -9.48
CA ALA A 341 -18.56 -4.87 -10.92
C ALA A 341 -19.91 -5.48 -11.33
N ASP A 342 -20.97 -5.05 -10.67
CA ASP A 342 -22.34 -5.48 -10.96
C ASP A 342 -22.85 -4.95 -12.31
N LEU A 343 -23.93 -5.55 -12.80
CA LEU A 343 -24.61 -5.09 -14.02
C LEU A 343 -25.04 -3.63 -13.95
N ASP A 344 -25.50 -3.19 -12.77
CA ASP A 344 -25.94 -1.81 -12.53
C ASP A 344 -24.77 -0.82 -12.55
N GLN A 345 -23.55 -1.31 -12.39
CA GLN A 345 -22.30 -0.54 -12.48
C GLN A 345 -21.53 -0.83 -13.77
N ASN A 346 -22.22 -1.16 -14.87
CA ASN A 346 -21.62 -1.42 -16.17
C ASN A 346 -20.52 -2.52 -16.11
N LEU A 347 -20.72 -3.54 -15.27
CA LEU A 347 -19.74 -4.60 -15.02
C LEU A 347 -18.38 -4.09 -14.52
N GLY A 348 -18.35 -2.94 -13.85
CA GLY A 348 -17.13 -2.31 -13.32
C GLY A 348 -16.26 -1.65 -14.39
N LEU A 349 -16.81 -1.38 -15.58
CA LEU A 349 -16.14 -0.67 -16.67
C LEU A 349 -16.39 0.84 -16.55
N SER A 350 -15.39 1.66 -16.83
CA SER A 350 -15.57 3.11 -16.99
C SER A 350 -16.45 3.42 -18.21
N ALA A 351 -16.99 4.64 -18.31
CA ALA A 351 -17.86 5.02 -19.43
C ALA A 351 -17.22 4.79 -20.82
N GLN A 352 -15.92 5.04 -20.95
CA GLN A 352 -15.20 4.82 -22.22
C GLN A 352 -14.99 3.33 -22.51
N GLU A 353 -14.66 2.54 -21.49
CA GLU A 353 -14.48 1.09 -21.63
C GLU A 353 -15.81 0.38 -21.89
N TRP A 354 -16.90 0.86 -21.28
CA TRP A 354 -18.26 0.39 -21.52
C TRP A 354 -18.66 0.58 -22.98
N GLN A 355 -18.40 1.75 -23.56
CA GLN A 355 -18.69 1.98 -24.97
C GLN A 355 -17.88 1.04 -25.87
N ARG A 356 -16.58 0.88 -25.62
CA ARG A 356 -15.73 -0.06 -26.36
C ARG A 356 -16.18 -1.51 -26.21
N PHE A 357 -16.68 -1.88 -25.04
CA PHE A 357 -17.23 -3.20 -24.77
C PHE A 357 -18.51 -3.41 -25.58
N LEU A 358 -19.45 -2.45 -25.55
CA LEU A 358 -20.67 -2.48 -26.35
C LEU A 358 -20.36 -2.58 -27.85
N ASP A 359 -19.42 -1.79 -28.36
CA ASP A 359 -19.06 -1.79 -29.79
C ASP A 359 -18.49 -3.15 -30.28
N LYS A 360 -17.99 -4.00 -29.36
CA LYS A 360 -17.49 -5.35 -29.67
C LYS A 360 -18.57 -6.43 -29.60
N LEU A 361 -19.76 -6.14 -29.07
CA LEU A 361 -20.81 -7.13 -28.91
C LEU A 361 -21.55 -7.38 -30.23
N THR A 362 -21.89 -8.64 -30.45
CA THR A 362 -22.82 -9.02 -31.52
C THR A 362 -24.26 -8.62 -31.17
N PRO A 363 -25.17 -8.48 -32.15
CA PRO A 363 -26.58 -8.14 -31.88
C PRO A 363 -27.27 -9.09 -30.90
N GLU A 364 -26.97 -10.39 -30.95
CA GLU A 364 -27.49 -11.38 -30.00
C GLU A 364 -26.95 -11.16 -28.58
N GLN A 365 -25.69 -10.75 -28.43
CA GLN A 365 -25.09 -10.47 -27.13
C GLN A 365 -25.61 -9.16 -26.54
N HIS A 366 -25.85 -8.13 -27.36
CA HIS A 366 -26.57 -6.93 -26.93
C HIS A 366 -27.94 -7.29 -26.38
N ARG A 367 -28.71 -8.10 -27.12
CA ARG A 367 -30.04 -8.51 -26.67
C ARG A 367 -30.00 -9.32 -25.37
N LEU A 368 -29.01 -10.20 -25.23
CA LEU A 368 -28.79 -10.94 -23.98
C LEU A 368 -28.47 -10.02 -22.80
N LEU A 369 -27.60 -9.02 -23.02
CA LEU A 369 -27.22 -8.03 -22.01
C LEU A 369 -28.44 -7.21 -21.55
N GLU A 370 -29.23 -6.70 -22.49
CA GLU A 370 -30.47 -5.95 -22.21
C GLU A 370 -31.45 -6.76 -21.35
N LEU A 371 -31.67 -8.03 -21.72
CA LEU A 371 -32.58 -8.91 -20.98
C LEU A 371 -32.09 -9.19 -19.55
N LYS A 372 -30.76 -9.33 -19.36
CA LYS A 372 -30.16 -9.50 -18.03
C LYS A 372 -30.21 -8.22 -17.20
N GLN A 373 -30.02 -7.05 -17.82
CA GLN A 373 -30.20 -5.74 -17.15
C GLN A 373 -31.66 -5.50 -16.76
N ALA A 374 -32.62 -5.96 -17.58
CA ALA A 374 -34.04 -5.94 -17.24
C ALA A 374 -34.46 -6.99 -16.19
N GLN A 375 -33.49 -7.70 -15.60
CA GLN A 375 -33.70 -8.77 -14.62
C GLN A 375 -34.64 -9.90 -15.08
N ALA A 376 -34.69 -10.18 -16.39
CA ALA A 376 -35.46 -11.31 -16.90
C ALA A 376 -34.92 -12.64 -16.36
N THR A 377 -35.82 -13.59 -16.08
CA THR A 377 -35.43 -14.92 -15.62
C THR A 377 -34.76 -15.73 -16.73
N ASP A 378 -33.85 -16.64 -16.37
CA ASP A 378 -33.13 -17.45 -17.37
C ASP A 378 -34.09 -18.23 -18.28
N ASP A 379 -35.20 -18.73 -17.75
CA ASP A 379 -36.25 -19.40 -18.53
C ASP A 379 -36.97 -18.48 -19.52
N ALA A 380 -37.13 -17.19 -19.19
CA ALA A 380 -37.68 -16.21 -20.11
C ALA A 380 -36.67 -15.89 -21.23
N ILE A 381 -35.39 -15.76 -20.87
CA ILE A 381 -34.31 -15.46 -21.83
C ILE A 381 -34.09 -16.64 -22.79
N VAL A 382 -34.09 -17.88 -22.29
CA VAL A 382 -34.00 -19.12 -23.09
C VAL A 382 -35.11 -19.15 -24.14
N ARG A 383 -36.35 -18.80 -23.76
CA ARG A 383 -37.50 -18.75 -24.68
C ARG A 383 -37.37 -17.63 -25.72
N GLU A 384 -37.00 -16.42 -25.29
CA GLU A 384 -36.85 -15.25 -26.17
C GLU A 384 -35.73 -15.46 -27.19
N LEU A 385 -34.56 -15.91 -26.74
CA LEU A 385 -33.37 -16.13 -27.58
C LEU A 385 -33.37 -17.50 -28.28
N LYS A 386 -34.41 -18.31 -28.07
CA LYS A 386 -34.57 -19.68 -28.64
C LYS A 386 -33.31 -20.54 -28.48
N CYS A 387 -32.68 -20.47 -27.30
CA CYS A 387 -31.48 -21.24 -26.98
C CYS A 387 -31.76 -22.23 -25.86
N THR A 388 -30.82 -23.14 -25.57
CA THR A 388 -30.90 -24.01 -24.40
C THR A 388 -30.28 -23.33 -23.17
N SER A 389 -30.65 -23.75 -21.96
CA SER A 389 -30.04 -23.23 -20.71
C SER A 389 -28.50 -23.31 -20.72
N LYS A 390 -27.92 -24.41 -21.24
CA LYS A 390 -26.46 -24.55 -21.40
C LYS A 390 -25.87 -23.53 -22.40
N GLN A 391 -26.57 -23.26 -23.50
CA GLN A 391 -26.13 -22.25 -24.47
C GLN A 391 -26.23 -20.84 -23.91
N LEU A 392 -27.30 -20.53 -23.15
CA LEU A 392 -27.44 -19.27 -22.45
C LEU A 392 -26.29 -19.05 -21.49
N GLN A 393 -25.98 -20.04 -20.64
CA GLN A 393 -24.86 -19.97 -19.70
C GLN A 393 -23.53 -19.73 -20.42
N LYS A 394 -23.23 -20.50 -21.47
CA LYS A 394 -21.99 -20.35 -22.25
C LYS A 394 -21.88 -18.96 -22.91
N ARG A 395 -22.99 -18.44 -23.44
CA ARG A 395 -23.04 -17.09 -24.05
C ARG A 395 -22.84 -16.01 -22.99
N TRP A 396 -23.40 -16.19 -21.80
CA TRP A 396 -23.23 -15.27 -20.69
C TRP A 396 -21.80 -15.27 -20.13
N GLU A 397 -21.22 -16.45 -19.93
CA GLU A 397 -19.81 -16.62 -19.52
C GLU A 397 -18.85 -15.92 -20.50
N ALA A 398 -19.08 -16.07 -21.81
CA ALA A 398 -18.28 -15.40 -22.84
C ALA A 398 -18.40 -13.87 -22.80
N LEU A 399 -19.58 -13.35 -22.45
CA LEU A 399 -19.82 -11.92 -22.33
C LEU A 399 -19.10 -11.35 -21.09
N LEU A 400 -19.20 -12.03 -19.94
CA LEU A 400 -18.48 -11.64 -18.72
C LEU A 400 -16.96 -11.69 -18.91
N ASP A 401 -16.46 -12.70 -19.63
CA ASP A 401 -15.03 -12.79 -19.93
C ASP A 401 -14.57 -11.64 -20.83
N LEU A 402 -15.36 -11.26 -21.84
CA LEU A 402 -15.06 -10.10 -22.69
C LEU A 402 -15.04 -8.79 -21.89
N ALA A 403 -15.97 -8.61 -20.94
CA ALA A 403 -15.98 -7.46 -20.05
C ALA A 403 -14.73 -7.43 -19.15
N ARG A 404 -14.37 -8.58 -18.56
CA ARG A 404 -13.15 -8.75 -17.76
C ARG A 404 -11.88 -8.42 -18.57
N GLN A 405 -11.78 -8.92 -19.80
CA GLN A 405 -10.65 -8.62 -20.69
C GLN A 405 -10.57 -7.14 -21.01
N THR A 406 -11.71 -6.48 -21.27
CA THR A 406 -11.76 -5.04 -21.57
C THR A 406 -11.28 -4.20 -20.38
N ARG A 407 -11.65 -4.59 -19.15
CA ARG A 407 -11.18 -3.92 -17.92
C ARG A 407 -9.68 -4.06 -17.69
N ASN A 408 -9.11 -5.22 -18.04
CA ASN A 408 -7.71 -5.55 -17.77
C ASN A 408 -6.75 -5.21 -18.93
N GLN A 409 -7.22 -4.50 -19.96
CA GLN A 409 -6.45 -4.12 -21.16
C GLN A 409 -5.73 -2.76 -21.05
N ASN A 410 -5.75 -2.10 -19.89
CA ASN A 410 -5.04 -0.84 -19.63
C ASN A 410 -3.68 -1.05 -18.97
#